data_AF-A0A026X2J0-F1
#
_entry.id   AF-A0A026X2J0-F1
#
_cell.length_a   1.000
_cell.length_b   1.000
_cell.length_c   1.000
_cell.angle_alpha   90.00
_cell.angle_beta   90.00
_cell.angle_gamma   90.00
#
_symmetry.space_group_name_H-M   'P 1'
#
loop_
_entity.id
_entity.type
_entity.pdbx_description
1 polymer ?
#
loop_
_entity_poly.entity_id
_entity_poly.type
_entity_poly.pdbx_seq_one_letter_code
_entity_poly.pdbx_strand_id
1 'polypeptide(L)'
;MGMSTLTAARILSGQRRGNPGEEVQLAWDSFPAVALARTYNMDAQVGESSACATALLCGVKANYETVGLDSSARFENCYSSFEARVPSLINWAQDQGKSTGLVTTTRVTHATPAALYAHAASRYWEDDGKVPPAARTSCKDIARQLLEDEPGHNINVLLGGGRRHFVPKVTLDPEEPDKEGRRLDGRNLIEEWSRNHRLKKIPARYVANKEQFENVDPRKVERLLGLFAYSHMDFDVDRNMNDTGDPSLAEMTIKALRILAKNPKGYFLFVEGGRIDHAHHYNNAYRALDETLALEEAVQAVMKEVDLSETLLVVTADHSHVLTLGGLATHRGNPIFGTDSKVSDVDGQPYTTLLYSNGPGYTQPRSILREAGKDSIQTAGVPRAWATHGGEDVPVFAIGPLATTLFSGSVDQSYIPHAIAYAACLGHHASRCSRDPMDNANASDTMNAAPISCPSAEPNSAAISSDVMNDERARNPVTKSAAGPRHRNHVPNGVEGGVYCMPIGHLSWKFRHERSAGEFDILLLELAYDRLFSSLCSWLAFYPQRPHHPAVAENNLNLQCKAVISPDRIAVYDSRSALFSFVLFNSRRRKFIYSALEIYEQCLYHPLRAKRILELFYDRKRE
;
A
#
# COMPACT_ATOMS: atom_id res chain seq x y z
N MET A 1 5.84 1.43 -0.42
CA MET A 1 7.27 1.73 -0.10
C MET A 1 7.41 3.20 0.30
N GLY A 2 7.36 3.51 1.60
CA GLY A 2 7.29 4.90 2.10
C GLY A 2 8.65 5.57 2.32
N MET A 3 8.62 6.83 2.78
CA MET A 3 9.82 7.61 3.09
C MET A 3 10.72 6.97 4.17
N SER A 4 10.12 6.32 5.18
CA SER A 4 10.84 5.56 6.21
C SER A 4 11.48 4.30 5.63
N THR A 5 10.75 3.53 4.81
CA THR A 5 11.28 2.37 4.06
C THR A 5 12.49 2.75 3.23
N LEU A 6 12.38 3.82 2.42
CA LEU A 6 13.46 4.29 1.55
C LEU A 6 14.70 4.73 2.32
N THR A 7 14.51 5.49 3.41
CA THR A 7 15.63 5.97 4.23
C THR A 7 16.33 4.81 4.93
N ALA A 8 15.59 3.84 5.46
CA ALA A 8 16.16 2.66 6.09
C ALA A 8 16.85 1.72 5.06
N ALA A 9 16.29 1.56 3.86
CA ALA A 9 16.90 0.77 2.78
C ALA A 9 18.20 1.42 2.27
N ARG A 10 18.26 2.75 2.17
CA ARG A 10 19.47 3.51 1.85
C ARG A 10 20.60 3.21 2.85
N ILE A 11 20.28 3.28 4.15
CA ILE A 11 21.22 2.96 5.24
C ILE A 11 21.67 1.49 5.13
N LEU A 12 20.75 0.55 4.95
CA LEU A 12 21.07 -0.86 4.76
C LEU A 12 22.00 -1.10 3.56
N SER A 13 21.76 -0.42 2.44
CA SER A 13 22.57 -0.53 1.23
C SER A 13 24.02 -0.13 1.49
N GLY A 14 24.24 1.00 2.19
CA GLY A 14 25.59 1.41 2.55
C GLY A 14 26.25 0.52 3.61
N GLN A 15 25.49 0.02 4.58
CA GLN A 15 25.99 -0.93 5.59
C GLN A 15 26.42 -2.27 4.96
N ARG A 16 25.66 -2.79 3.99
CA ARG A 16 26.06 -3.96 3.18
C ARG A 16 27.33 -3.71 2.34
N ARG A 17 27.64 -2.44 2.02
CA ARG A 17 28.88 -2.02 1.33
C ARG A 17 30.03 -1.70 2.29
N GLY A 18 29.88 -1.91 3.60
CA GLY A 18 30.89 -1.63 4.63
C GLY A 18 30.99 -0.15 5.04
N ASN A 19 30.07 0.70 4.60
CA ASN A 19 29.99 2.12 4.97
C ASN A 19 29.01 2.35 6.14
N PRO A 20 29.05 3.50 6.83
CA PRO A 20 28.08 3.87 7.87
C PRO A 20 26.62 3.75 7.42
N GLY A 21 26.31 4.22 6.22
CA GLY A 21 25.05 3.95 5.51
C GLY A 21 24.29 5.19 5.10
N GLU A 22 24.28 6.21 5.96
CA GLU A 22 23.42 7.40 5.79
C GLU A 22 23.83 8.29 4.62
N GLU A 23 25.09 8.18 4.13
CA GLU A 23 25.60 8.96 2.99
C GLU A 23 25.35 8.32 1.62
N VAL A 24 24.99 7.03 1.59
CA VAL A 24 24.89 6.30 0.33
C VAL A 24 23.64 6.74 -0.44
N GLN A 25 23.73 6.77 -1.77
CA GLN A 25 22.59 7.01 -2.64
C GLN A 25 22.09 5.69 -3.22
N LEU A 26 20.77 5.51 -3.21
CA LEU A 26 20.05 4.51 -4.03
C LEU A 26 19.90 5.05 -5.46
N ALA A 27 19.68 4.18 -6.45
CA ALA A 27 19.58 4.55 -7.86
C ALA A 27 18.69 5.79 -8.13
N TRP A 28 17.49 5.83 -7.54
CA TRP A 28 16.53 6.93 -7.70
C TRP A 28 16.88 8.20 -6.90
N ASP A 29 17.80 8.15 -5.94
CA ASP A 29 18.31 9.36 -5.28
C ASP A 29 19.14 10.24 -6.24
N SER A 30 19.55 9.68 -7.40
CA SER A 30 20.20 10.42 -8.49
C SER A 30 19.24 11.03 -9.51
N PHE A 31 17.92 10.78 -9.38
CA PHE A 31 16.95 11.25 -10.37
C PHE A 31 16.70 12.75 -10.19
N PRO A 32 16.68 13.54 -11.28
CA PRO A 32 16.61 15.00 -11.19
C PRO A 32 15.22 15.55 -10.86
N ALA A 33 14.17 14.71 -10.92
CA ALA A 33 12.80 15.10 -10.64
C ALA A 33 12.26 14.35 -9.42
N VAL A 34 11.67 15.09 -8.47
CA VAL A 34 11.09 14.55 -7.24
C VAL A 34 9.77 15.26 -6.92
N ALA A 35 8.71 14.48 -6.71
CA ALA A 35 7.43 14.94 -6.21
C ALA A 35 6.95 14.09 -5.01
N LEU A 36 5.88 14.53 -4.35
CA LEU A 36 5.15 13.79 -3.31
C LEU A 36 3.73 13.50 -3.80
N ALA A 37 3.27 12.25 -3.71
CA ALA A 37 1.95 11.82 -4.16
C ALA A 37 1.02 11.51 -2.98
N ARG A 38 -0.16 12.13 -2.97
CA ARG A 38 -1.20 11.96 -1.95
C ARG A 38 -2.02 10.69 -2.20
N THR A 39 -1.93 9.72 -1.29
CA THR A 39 -2.34 8.31 -1.48
C THR A 39 -3.76 7.95 -1.01
N TYR A 40 -4.51 8.89 -0.43
CA TYR A 40 -5.90 8.64 0.00
C TYR A 40 -6.79 8.11 -1.13
N ASN A 41 -7.73 7.22 -0.82
CA ASN A 41 -8.76 6.72 -1.74
C ASN A 41 -10.06 7.53 -1.59
N MET A 42 -11.04 7.33 -2.48
CA MET A 42 -12.26 8.15 -2.48
C MET A 42 -13.15 7.95 -1.24
N ASP A 43 -12.98 6.84 -0.54
CA ASP A 43 -13.69 6.42 0.67
C ASP A 43 -12.77 6.12 1.88
N ALA A 44 -11.44 6.22 1.73
CA ALA A 44 -10.47 5.88 2.78
C ALA A 44 -9.30 6.88 2.87
N GLN A 45 -8.94 7.28 4.09
CA GLN A 45 -7.80 8.20 4.33
C GLN A 45 -6.45 7.54 4.10
N VAL A 46 -6.32 6.27 4.49
CA VAL A 46 -5.12 5.46 4.27
C VAL A 46 -5.31 4.67 2.98
N GLY A 47 -4.38 4.83 2.04
CA GLY A 47 -4.44 4.18 0.74
C GLY A 47 -4.38 2.65 0.81
N GLU A 48 -5.23 1.99 0.03
CA GLU A 48 -5.27 0.54 -0.18
C GLU A 48 -4.74 0.20 -1.58
N SER A 49 -4.01 -0.91 -1.72
CA SER A 49 -3.21 -1.22 -2.92
C SER A 49 -4.02 -1.23 -4.23
N SER A 50 -5.24 -1.77 -4.28
CA SER A 50 -6.04 -1.78 -5.53
C SER A 50 -6.60 -0.42 -5.91
N ALA A 51 -7.07 0.34 -4.93
CA ALA A 51 -7.57 1.69 -5.15
C ALA A 51 -6.44 2.68 -5.49
N CYS A 52 -5.29 2.55 -4.83
CA CYS A 52 -4.06 3.28 -5.14
C CYS A 52 -3.48 2.90 -6.50
N ALA A 53 -3.48 1.62 -6.86
CA ALA A 53 -3.03 1.17 -8.18
C ALA A 53 -3.95 1.69 -9.29
N THR A 54 -5.26 1.75 -9.08
CA THR A 54 -6.18 2.38 -10.03
C THR A 54 -5.88 3.87 -10.22
N ALA A 55 -5.53 4.60 -9.14
CA ALA A 55 -5.04 5.97 -9.26
C ALA A 55 -3.71 6.05 -10.02
N LEU A 56 -2.72 5.26 -9.61
CA LEU A 56 -1.35 5.25 -10.14
C LEU A 56 -1.27 4.79 -11.62
N LEU A 57 -2.21 3.96 -12.08
CA LEU A 57 -2.11 3.26 -13.36
C LEU A 57 -3.27 3.56 -14.33
N CYS A 58 -4.42 4.05 -13.86
CA CYS A 58 -5.57 4.46 -14.69
C CYS A 58 -5.89 5.96 -14.60
N GLY A 59 -5.33 6.69 -13.63
CA GLY A 59 -5.45 8.14 -13.55
C GLY A 59 -6.77 8.65 -12.97
N VAL A 60 -7.47 7.81 -12.21
CA VAL A 60 -8.64 8.20 -11.40
C VAL A 60 -8.54 7.60 -10.01
N LYS A 61 -9.01 8.31 -8.98
CA LYS A 61 -9.13 7.71 -7.65
C LYS A 61 -10.35 6.80 -7.57
N ALA A 62 -10.14 5.64 -6.97
CA ALA A 62 -11.13 4.58 -6.81
C ALA A 62 -11.56 4.43 -5.35
N ASN A 63 -12.51 3.53 -5.12
CA ASN A 63 -12.95 3.10 -3.78
C ASN A 63 -12.12 1.89 -3.31
N TYR A 64 -11.99 1.76 -2.00
CA TYR A 64 -11.28 0.69 -1.30
C TYR A 64 -11.60 -0.71 -1.85
N GLU A 65 -10.56 -1.52 -2.08
CA GLU A 65 -10.63 -2.91 -2.55
C GLU A 65 -11.26 -3.14 -3.95
N THR A 66 -11.48 -2.08 -4.74
CA THR A 66 -11.89 -2.16 -6.16
C THR A 66 -10.69 -2.04 -7.12
N VAL A 67 -10.70 -2.79 -8.22
CA VAL A 67 -9.58 -2.88 -9.19
C VAL A 67 -10.01 -2.34 -10.54
N GLY A 68 -9.34 -1.30 -11.05
CA GLY A 68 -9.56 -0.77 -12.40
C GLY A 68 -10.95 -0.15 -12.60
N LEU A 69 -11.55 0.36 -11.52
CA LEU A 69 -12.88 0.96 -11.51
C LEU A 69 -12.84 2.37 -10.89
N ASP A 70 -13.71 3.26 -11.34
CA ASP A 70 -13.91 4.56 -10.69
C ASP A 70 -14.74 4.46 -9.40
N SER A 71 -14.87 5.59 -8.70
CA SER A 71 -15.61 5.70 -7.42
C SER A 71 -17.13 5.50 -7.48
N SER A 72 -17.73 5.24 -8.66
CA SER A 72 -19.12 4.79 -8.76
C SER A 72 -19.28 3.29 -8.45
N ALA A 73 -18.22 2.49 -8.63
CA ALA A 73 -18.19 1.10 -8.22
C ALA A 73 -18.34 0.92 -6.70
N ARG A 74 -18.81 -0.25 -6.29
CA ARG A 74 -18.97 -0.63 -4.87
C ARG A 74 -18.33 -1.99 -4.63
N PHE A 75 -17.58 -2.08 -3.54
CA PHE A 75 -16.89 -3.30 -3.14
C PHE A 75 -17.85 -4.51 -3.06
N GLU A 76 -17.41 -5.65 -3.59
CA GLU A 76 -18.13 -6.92 -3.82
C GLU A 76 -19.41 -6.85 -4.69
N ASN A 77 -19.85 -5.68 -5.13
CA ASN A 77 -21.03 -5.54 -5.98
C ASN A 77 -20.66 -5.68 -7.46
N CYS A 78 -20.73 -6.92 -7.97
CA CYS A 78 -20.46 -7.27 -9.36
C CYS A 78 -21.07 -6.28 -10.38
N TYR A 79 -22.37 -5.99 -10.28
CA TYR A 79 -23.08 -5.17 -11.26
C TYR A 79 -22.62 -3.70 -11.29
N SER A 80 -22.08 -3.19 -10.17
CA SER A 80 -21.51 -1.84 -10.12
C SER A 80 -20.22 -1.68 -10.95
N SER A 81 -19.57 -2.78 -11.34
CA SER A 81 -18.33 -2.76 -12.15
C SER A 81 -18.54 -2.57 -13.65
N PHE A 82 -19.78 -2.56 -14.14
CA PHE A 82 -20.05 -2.58 -15.59
C PHE A 82 -19.86 -1.20 -16.23
N GLU A 83 -20.40 -0.15 -15.63
CA GLU A 83 -20.29 1.24 -16.12
C GLU A 83 -19.09 2.00 -15.52
N ALA A 84 -18.45 1.47 -14.47
CA ALA A 84 -17.38 2.13 -13.73
C ALA A 84 -15.97 1.86 -14.28
N ARG A 85 -15.83 1.21 -15.44
CA ARG A 85 -14.53 0.74 -15.97
C ARG A 85 -13.67 1.88 -16.48
N VAL A 86 -12.39 1.89 -16.08
CA VAL A 86 -11.44 2.93 -16.49
C VAL A 86 -10.19 2.37 -17.16
N PRO A 87 -9.75 2.90 -18.31
CA PRO A 87 -8.59 2.40 -19.03
C PRO A 87 -7.29 2.70 -18.30
N SER A 88 -6.30 1.80 -18.44
CA SER A 88 -4.98 1.94 -17.84
C SER A 88 -3.93 2.48 -18.80
N LEU A 89 -2.73 2.75 -18.27
CA LEU A 89 -1.51 2.98 -19.07
C LEU A 89 -1.22 1.86 -20.08
N ILE A 90 -1.58 0.60 -19.78
CA ILE A 90 -1.43 -0.51 -20.74
C ILE A 90 -2.45 -0.40 -21.87
N ASN A 91 -3.72 -0.04 -21.61
CA ASN A 91 -4.68 0.27 -22.68
C ASN A 91 -4.12 1.38 -23.59
N TRP A 92 -3.76 2.52 -23.01
CA TRP A 92 -3.30 3.68 -23.77
C TRP A 92 -2.00 3.42 -24.54
N ALA A 93 -1.11 2.55 -24.04
CA ALA A 93 0.09 2.12 -24.76
C ALA A 93 -0.24 1.19 -25.93
N GLN A 94 -1.12 0.20 -25.73
CA GLN A 94 -1.58 -0.71 -26.79
C GLN A 94 -2.35 0.01 -27.89
N ASP A 95 -3.18 1.00 -27.56
CA ASP A 95 -3.90 1.84 -28.52
C ASP A 95 -2.95 2.59 -29.47
N GLN A 96 -1.76 2.97 -28.99
CA GLN A 96 -0.70 3.58 -29.81
C GLN A 96 0.20 2.53 -30.52
N GLY A 97 -0.09 1.24 -30.35
CA GLY A 97 0.67 0.12 -30.91
C GLY A 97 2.02 -0.13 -30.25
N LYS A 98 2.23 0.36 -29.02
CA LYS A 98 3.42 0.06 -28.22
C LYS A 98 3.32 -1.34 -27.63
N SER A 99 4.46 -1.99 -27.40
CA SER A 99 4.49 -3.25 -26.67
C SER A 99 4.25 -3.03 -25.18
N THR A 100 3.63 -3.98 -24.49
CA THR A 100 3.31 -3.83 -23.06
C THR A 100 3.80 -4.99 -22.23
N GLY A 101 4.29 -4.72 -21.02
CA GLY A 101 4.74 -5.76 -20.09
C GLY A 101 4.50 -5.42 -18.63
N LEU A 102 4.40 -6.48 -17.84
CA LEU A 102 4.16 -6.47 -16.40
C LEU A 102 5.10 -7.49 -15.75
N VAL A 103 5.87 -7.03 -14.76
CA VAL A 103 6.77 -7.82 -13.93
C VAL A 103 6.46 -7.54 -12.45
N THR A 104 6.31 -8.58 -11.63
CA THR A 104 6.03 -8.44 -10.18
C THR A 104 6.60 -9.60 -9.36
N THR A 105 7.02 -9.35 -8.11
CA THR A 105 7.31 -10.43 -7.14
C THR A 105 6.05 -10.98 -6.46
N THR A 106 4.86 -10.42 -6.75
CA THR A 106 3.58 -10.89 -6.21
C THR A 106 2.94 -11.93 -7.15
N ARG A 107 1.62 -12.13 -7.03
CA ARG A 107 0.87 -12.90 -8.03
C ARG A 107 0.56 -11.95 -9.17
N VAL A 108 0.65 -12.37 -10.43
CA VAL A 108 0.26 -11.49 -11.55
C VAL A 108 -1.22 -11.03 -11.47
N THR A 109 -2.05 -11.75 -10.71
CA THR A 109 -3.45 -11.46 -10.37
C THR A 109 -3.66 -10.57 -9.14
N HIS A 110 -2.59 -10.15 -8.46
CA HIS A 110 -2.65 -9.30 -7.27
C HIS A 110 -3.22 -7.90 -7.58
N ALA A 111 -3.62 -7.15 -6.55
CA ALA A 111 -4.27 -5.84 -6.69
C ALA A 111 -3.53 -4.85 -7.61
N THR A 112 -2.24 -4.61 -7.33
CA THR A 112 -1.40 -3.67 -8.08
C THR A 112 -1.27 -4.02 -9.56
N PRO A 113 -0.84 -5.25 -9.94
CA PRO A 113 -0.73 -5.62 -11.34
C PRO A 113 -2.09 -5.75 -12.03
N ALA A 114 -3.14 -6.18 -11.31
CA ALA A 114 -4.47 -6.34 -11.88
C ALA A 114 -5.09 -5.01 -12.33
N ALA A 115 -4.79 -3.89 -11.68
CA ALA A 115 -5.29 -2.57 -12.09
C ALA A 115 -4.82 -2.15 -13.51
N LEU A 116 -3.81 -2.80 -14.09
CA LEU A 116 -3.40 -2.55 -15.48
C LEU A 116 -4.33 -3.18 -16.54
N TYR A 117 -5.14 -4.17 -16.18
CA TYR A 117 -5.83 -4.98 -17.19
C TYR A 117 -7.20 -5.52 -16.77
N ALA A 118 -7.54 -5.48 -15.48
CA ALA A 118 -8.78 -6.04 -14.95
C ALA A 118 -9.71 -4.95 -14.40
N HIS A 119 -11.00 -5.23 -14.52
CA HIS A 119 -12.08 -4.44 -13.94
C HIS A 119 -12.87 -5.35 -12.99
N ALA A 120 -12.66 -5.18 -11.68
CA ALA A 120 -13.26 -6.07 -10.68
C ALA A 120 -13.75 -5.28 -9.45
N ALA A 121 -14.99 -5.58 -9.04
CA ALA A 121 -15.59 -5.02 -7.82
C ALA A 121 -14.94 -5.51 -6.52
N SER A 122 -13.96 -6.41 -6.60
CA SER A 122 -13.21 -6.93 -5.45
C SER A 122 -11.84 -7.43 -5.89
N ARG A 123 -10.78 -6.91 -5.28
CA ARG A 123 -9.40 -7.38 -5.48
C ARG A 123 -9.18 -8.86 -5.14
N TYR A 124 -10.11 -9.48 -4.40
CA TYR A 124 -10.03 -10.87 -4.00
C TYR A 124 -10.44 -11.85 -5.09
N TRP A 125 -11.10 -11.40 -6.16
CA TRP A 125 -11.62 -12.23 -7.25
C TRP A 125 -10.53 -12.67 -8.24
N GLU A 126 -9.39 -13.14 -7.70
CA GLU A 126 -8.22 -13.60 -8.45
C GLU A 126 -8.54 -14.85 -9.30
N ASP A 127 -9.40 -15.74 -8.80
CA ASP A 127 -9.93 -16.93 -9.48
C ASP A 127 -11.46 -17.05 -9.31
N ASP A 128 -12.09 -17.92 -10.10
CA ASP A 128 -13.54 -18.17 -10.09
C ASP A 128 -14.04 -18.74 -8.75
N GLY A 129 -13.17 -19.44 -8.01
CA GLY A 129 -13.45 -19.92 -6.65
C GLY A 129 -13.66 -18.79 -5.65
N LYS A 130 -12.97 -17.66 -5.84
CA LYS A 130 -13.12 -16.44 -5.04
C LYS A 130 -14.28 -15.52 -5.47
N VAL A 131 -14.75 -15.61 -6.71
CA VAL A 131 -15.98 -14.92 -7.14
C VAL A 131 -17.20 -15.56 -6.43
N PRO A 132 -18.11 -14.78 -5.82
CA PRO A 132 -19.34 -15.29 -5.21
C PRO A 132 -20.17 -16.12 -6.21
N PRO A 133 -20.76 -17.27 -5.82
CA PRO A 133 -21.45 -18.16 -6.77
C PRO A 133 -22.53 -17.49 -7.62
N ALA A 134 -23.28 -16.53 -7.04
CA ALA A 134 -24.30 -15.76 -7.74
C ALA A 134 -23.75 -14.74 -8.77
N ALA A 135 -22.46 -14.39 -8.69
CA ALA A 135 -21.80 -13.44 -9.58
C ALA A 135 -20.97 -14.12 -10.69
N ARG A 136 -20.62 -15.41 -10.57
CA ARG A 136 -19.70 -16.12 -11.50
C ARG A 136 -20.13 -16.13 -12.97
N THR A 137 -21.42 -16.01 -13.25
CA THR A 137 -21.95 -15.94 -14.63
C THR A 137 -21.86 -14.55 -15.25
N SER A 138 -21.65 -13.51 -14.43
CA SER A 138 -21.77 -12.09 -14.80
C SER A 138 -20.46 -11.32 -14.60
N CYS A 139 -19.70 -11.64 -13.56
CA CYS A 139 -18.36 -11.12 -13.30
C CYS A 139 -17.31 -12.21 -13.49
N LYS A 140 -16.27 -11.85 -14.23
CA LYS A 140 -15.16 -12.70 -14.63
C LYS A 140 -13.99 -12.50 -13.68
N ASP A 141 -13.37 -13.61 -13.26
CA ASP A 141 -12.21 -13.55 -12.37
C ASP A 141 -10.98 -12.92 -13.04
N ILE A 142 -10.10 -12.33 -12.24
CA ILE A 142 -8.95 -11.54 -12.70
C ILE A 142 -7.97 -12.41 -13.53
N ALA A 143 -7.76 -13.68 -13.18
CA ALA A 143 -6.93 -14.60 -13.97
C ALA A 143 -7.48 -14.81 -15.39
N ARG A 144 -8.81 -14.91 -15.54
CA ARG A 144 -9.45 -14.94 -16.86
C ARG A 144 -9.37 -13.60 -17.59
N GLN A 145 -9.60 -12.48 -16.91
CA GLN A 145 -9.48 -11.15 -17.55
C GLN A 145 -8.07 -10.95 -18.13
N LEU A 146 -7.02 -11.39 -17.42
CA LEU A 146 -5.63 -11.31 -17.88
C LEU A 146 -5.36 -12.01 -19.21
N LEU A 147 -5.94 -13.20 -19.44
CA LEU A 147 -5.55 -14.04 -20.58
C LEU A 147 -6.60 -14.08 -21.71
N GLU A 148 -7.83 -13.65 -21.44
CA GLU A 148 -8.95 -13.69 -22.38
C GLU A 148 -9.42 -12.31 -22.87
N ASP A 149 -9.30 -11.25 -22.07
CA ASP A 149 -9.86 -9.92 -22.39
C ASP A 149 -8.79 -8.89 -22.74
N GLU A 150 -9.19 -7.82 -23.42
CA GLU A 150 -8.33 -6.65 -23.62
C GLU A 150 -8.34 -5.75 -22.38
N PRO A 151 -7.18 -5.21 -21.95
CA PRO A 151 -5.89 -5.25 -22.65
C PRO A 151 -4.99 -6.44 -22.27
N GLY A 152 -5.41 -7.29 -21.33
CA GLY A 152 -4.59 -8.37 -20.76
C GLY A 152 -4.07 -9.36 -21.82
N HIS A 153 -4.94 -9.82 -22.71
CA HIS A 153 -4.63 -10.75 -23.79
C HIS A 153 -3.49 -10.25 -24.70
N ASN A 154 -3.37 -8.93 -24.86
CA ASN A 154 -2.35 -8.27 -25.68
C ASN A 154 -1.11 -7.80 -24.90
N ILE A 155 -0.92 -8.21 -23.65
CA ILE A 155 0.36 -7.99 -22.95
C ILE A 155 1.45 -8.90 -23.55
N ASN A 156 2.63 -8.35 -23.85
CA ASN A 156 3.74 -9.09 -24.47
C ASN A 156 4.53 -9.91 -23.46
N VAL A 157 4.72 -9.39 -22.24
CA VAL A 157 5.49 -10.07 -21.20
C VAL A 157 4.75 -9.98 -19.86
N LEU A 158 4.49 -11.14 -19.27
CA LEU A 158 3.85 -11.31 -17.97
C LEU A 158 4.77 -12.17 -17.10
N LEU A 159 5.38 -11.60 -16.06
CA LEU A 159 6.32 -12.31 -15.19
C LEU A 159 5.98 -12.08 -13.71
N GLY A 160 5.88 -13.17 -12.94
CA GLY A 160 5.69 -13.13 -11.50
C GLY A 160 5.24 -14.47 -10.96
N GLY A 161 4.51 -14.49 -9.84
CA GLY A 161 3.89 -15.69 -9.29
C GLY A 161 2.41 -15.86 -9.66
N GLY A 162 1.77 -16.87 -9.06
CA GLY A 162 0.32 -17.01 -9.00
C GLY A 162 -0.27 -18.21 -9.74
N ARG A 163 0.53 -19.24 -10.07
CA ARG A 163 0.11 -20.42 -10.85
C ARG A 163 -1.24 -20.98 -10.39
N ARG A 164 -1.50 -21.01 -9.07
CA ARG A 164 -2.72 -21.53 -8.45
C ARG A 164 -4.03 -20.99 -9.02
N HIS A 165 -4.07 -19.75 -9.52
CA HIS A 165 -5.30 -19.12 -10.05
C HIS A 165 -5.61 -19.49 -11.50
N PHE A 166 -4.66 -20.11 -12.20
CA PHE A 166 -4.76 -20.44 -13.64
C PHE A 166 -5.00 -21.92 -13.91
N VAL A 167 -4.90 -22.79 -12.91
CA VAL A 167 -5.06 -24.25 -13.02
C VAL A 167 -6.18 -24.78 -12.10
N PRO A 168 -6.86 -25.88 -12.47
CA PRO A 168 -8.00 -26.39 -11.72
C PRO A 168 -7.58 -27.17 -10.47
N LYS A 169 -8.52 -27.37 -9.55
CA LYS A 169 -8.31 -28.11 -8.29
C LYS A 169 -7.76 -29.54 -8.43
N VAL A 170 -7.79 -30.15 -9.61
CA VAL A 170 -7.23 -31.50 -9.82
C VAL A 170 -5.79 -31.48 -10.36
N THR A 171 -5.23 -30.31 -10.61
CA THR A 171 -3.86 -30.12 -11.08
C THR A 171 -2.96 -29.77 -9.90
N LEU A 172 -1.95 -30.60 -9.66
CA LEU A 172 -0.90 -30.34 -8.67
C LEU A 172 0.09 -29.29 -9.21
N ASP A 173 0.63 -28.46 -8.31
CA ASP A 173 1.69 -27.51 -8.67
C ASP A 173 3.01 -28.24 -8.96
N PRO A 174 3.79 -27.84 -9.99
CA PRO A 174 5.03 -28.51 -10.35
C PRO A 174 6.16 -28.37 -9.32
N GLU A 175 6.10 -27.40 -8.41
CA GLU A 175 7.14 -27.13 -7.41
C GLU A 175 6.66 -27.36 -5.97
N GLU A 176 5.37 -27.16 -5.71
CA GLU A 176 4.70 -27.53 -4.45
C GLU A 176 3.69 -28.68 -4.69
N PRO A 177 4.15 -29.93 -4.90
CA PRO A 177 3.31 -31.05 -5.37
C PRO A 177 2.27 -31.55 -4.34
N ASP A 178 2.29 -31.03 -3.12
CA ASP A 178 1.23 -31.21 -2.12
C ASP A 178 0.05 -30.24 -2.30
N LYS A 179 0.15 -29.26 -3.21
CA LYS A 179 -0.84 -28.21 -3.44
C LYS A 179 -1.54 -28.35 -4.79
N GLU A 180 -2.86 -28.20 -4.73
CA GLU A 180 -3.77 -28.18 -5.87
C GLU A 180 -4.00 -26.74 -6.40
N GLY A 181 -4.37 -26.64 -7.67
CA GLY A 181 -4.94 -25.42 -8.25
C GLY A 181 -6.20 -24.92 -7.54
N ARG A 182 -6.69 -23.73 -7.91
CA ARG A 182 -7.87 -23.11 -7.26
C ARG A 182 -9.12 -23.11 -8.11
N ARG A 183 -9.00 -23.20 -9.44
CA ARG A 183 -10.15 -23.04 -10.33
C ARG A 183 -11.20 -24.13 -10.13
N LEU A 184 -12.47 -23.74 -10.08
CA LEU A 184 -13.63 -24.62 -9.93
C LEU A 184 -14.31 -24.92 -11.28
N ASP A 185 -14.07 -24.08 -12.29
CA ASP A 185 -14.54 -24.26 -13.66
C ASP A 185 -13.85 -25.38 -14.45
N GLY A 186 -12.85 -26.05 -13.86
CA GLY A 186 -12.12 -27.17 -14.46
C GLY A 186 -11.12 -26.78 -15.55
N ARG A 187 -10.88 -25.48 -15.77
CA ARG A 187 -10.05 -24.99 -16.88
C ARG A 187 -8.57 -24.83 -16.50
N ASN A 188 -7.69 -25.07 -17.47
CA ASN A 188 -6.27 -24.75 -17.38
C ASN A 188 -5.98 -23.57 -18.34
N LEU A 189 -5.94 -22.37 -17.79
CA LEU A 189 -5.77 -21.14 -18.57
C LEU A 189 -4.34 -21.02 -19.17
N ILE A 190 -3.34 -21.65 -18.55
CA ILE A 190 -1.94 -21.66 -19.06
C ILE A 190 -1.87 -22.50 -20.35
N GLU A 191 -2.50 -23.68 -20.34
CA GLU A 191 -2.61 -24.53 -21.52
C GLU A 191 -3.47 -23.88 -22.61
N GLU A 192 -4.60 -23.26 -22.24
CA GLU A 192 -5.44 -22.53 -23.18
C GLU A 192 -4.70 -21.36 -23.84
N TRP A 193 -3.98 -20.54 -23.07
CA TRP A 193 -3.16 -19.44 -23.57
C TRP A 193 -2.08 -19.96 -24.54
N SER A 194 -1.35 -21.01 -24.14
CA SER A 194 -0.30 -21.63 -24.95
C SER A 194 -0.85 -22.22 -26.25
N ARG A 195 -1.99 -22.92 -26.18
CA ARG A 195 -2.70 -23.50 -27.33
C ARG A 195 -3.18 -22.41 -28.28
N ASN A 196 -3.79 -21.33 -27.77
CA ASN A 196 -4.32 -20.24 -28.57
C ASN A 196 -3.20 -19.51 -29.34
N HIS A 197 -2.06 -19.23 -28.69
CA HIS A 197 -0.90 -18.62 -29.36
C HIS A 197 -0.29 -19.53 -30.43
N ARG A 198 -0.14 -20.84 -30.15
CA ARG A 198 0.32 -21.83 -31.12
C ARG A 198 -0.59 -21.89 -32.36
N LEU A 199 -1.91 -21.85 -32.18
CA LEU A 199 -2.88 -21.83 -33.28
C LEU A 199 -2.81 -20.53 -34.10
N LYS A 200 -2.62 -19.37 -33.44
CA LYS A 200 -2.36 -18.07 -34.09
C LYS A 200 -0.96 -17.96 -34.72
N LYS A 201 -0.09 -18.97 -34.57
CA LYS A 201 1.35 -18.98 -34.97
C LYS A 201 2.19 -17.86 -34.35
N ILE A 202 1.78 -17.33 -33.20
CA ILE A 202 2.54 -16.30 -32.48
C ILE A 202 3.71 -16.99 -31.74
N PRO A 203 4.95 -16.48 -31.83
CA PRO A 203 6.10 -16.98 -31.07
C PRO A 203 5.96 -16.78 -29.55
N ALA A 204 5.21 -17.68 -28.90
CA ALA A 204 4.90 -17.62 -27.48
C ALA A 204 5.64 -18.68 -26.66
N ARG A 205 5.98 -18.35 -25.41
CA ARG A 205 6.52 -19.29 -24.42
C ARG A 205 5.86 -19.12 -23.05
N TYR A 206 5.53 -20.25 -22.43
CA TYR A 206 5.28 -20.35 -21.01
C TYR A 206 6.55 -20.88 -20.32
N VAL A 207 6.88 -20.32 -19.16
CA VAL A 207 7.99 -20.76 -18.30
C VAL A 207 7.55 -20.77 -16.83
N ALA A 208 8.08 -21.71 -16.05
CA ALA A 208 7.68 -21.90 -14.64
C ALA A 208 8.83 -21.77 -13.64
N ASN A 209 10.10 -21.78 -14.09
CA ASN A 209 11.29 -21.73 -13.23
C ASN A 209 12.46 -21.00 -13.93
N LYS A 210 13.57 -20.81 -13.20
CA LYS A 210 14.77 -20.10 -13.67
C LYS A 210 15.43 -20.75 -14.89
N GLU A 211 15.60 -22.06 -14.94
CA GLU A 211 16.18 -22.76 -16.10
C GLU A 211 15.39 -22.48 -17.39
N GLN A 212 14.05 -22.63 -17.33
CA GLN A 212 13.18 -22.39 -18.48
C GLN A 212 13.21 -20.92 -18.90
N PHE A 213 13.23 -20.00 -17.93
CA PHE A 213 13.34 -18.56 -18.14
C PHE A 213 14.66 -18.15 -18.80
N GLU A 214 15.79 -18.73 -18.39
CA GLU A 214 17.08 -18.40 -19.00
C GLU A 214 17.19 -18.89 -20.44
N ASN A 215 16.64 -20.06 -20.74
CA ASN A 215 16.56 -20.62 -22.09
C ASN A 215 15.68 -19.81 -23.08
N VAL A 216 14.98 -18.76 -22.63
CA VAL A 216 14.25 -17.83 -23.51
C VAL A 216 15.21 -16.88 -24.22
N ASP A 217 15.39 -17.07 -25.53
CA ASP A 217 16.03 -16.08 -26.42
C ASP A 217 15.06 -14.91 -26.68
N PRO A 218 15.28 -13.71 -26.09
CA PRO A 218 14.33 -12.60 -26.16
C PRO A 218 14.12 -12.09 -27.59
N ARG A 219 15.06 -12.36 -28.51
CA ARG A 219 14.94 -11.98 -29.92
C ARG A 219 13.84 -12.78 -30.63
N LYS A 220 13.65 -14.05 -30.24
CA LYS A 220 12.78 -15.03 -30.93
C LYS A 220 11.36 -15.16 -30.36
N VAL A 221 11.10 -14.59 -29.18
CA VAL A 221 9.80 -14.68 -28.50
C VAL A 221 9.07 -13.33 -28.55
N GLU A 222 7.80 -13.34 -28.91
CA GLU A 222 6.92 -12.15 -28.95
C GLU A 222 5.97 -12.08 -27.74
N ARG A 223 5.66 -13.24 -27.14
CA ARG A 223 4.78 -13.40 -25.98
C ARG A 223 5.43 -14.31 -24.94
N LEU A 224 5.65 -13.80 -23.73
CA LEU A 224 6.23 -14.56 -22.61
C LEU A 224 5.30 -14.52 -21.39
N LEU A 225 4.92 -15.70 -20.90
CA LEU A 225 4.21 -15.88 -19.64
C LEU A 225 5.11 -16.67 -18.69
N GLY A 226 5.59 -16.03 -17.63
CA GLY A 226 6.39 -16.65 -16.57
C GLY A 226 5.63 -16.64 -15.25
N LEU A 227 5.31 -17.83 -14.73
CA LEU A 227 4.64 -18.00 -13.44
C LEU A 227 5.50 -18.85 -12.50
N PHE A 228 6.34 -18.17 -11.73
CA PHE A 228 7.46 -18.75 -10.98
C PHE A 228 7.08 -19.32 -9.62
N ALA A 229 5.92 -18.97 -9.08
CA ALA A 229 5.46 -19.51 -7.80
C ALA A 229 3.98 -19.91 -7.82
N TYR A 230 3.62 -20.86 -6.95
CA TYR A 230 2.23 -21.25 -6.68
C TYR A 230 1.37 -20.04 -6.28
N SER A 231 1.88 -19.22 -5.37
CA SER A 231 1.28 -17.96 -4.89
C SER A 231 2.16 -16.77 -5.30
N HIS A 232 2.38 -15.79 -4.43
CA HIS A 232 3.48 -14.83 -4.57
C HIS A 232 4.82 -15.58 -4.66
N MET A 233 5.84 -14.93 -5.25
CA MET A 233 7.21 -15.46 -5.20
C MET A 233 7.73 -15.44 -3.74
N ASP A 234 8.78 -16.21 -3.46
CA ASP A 234 9.48 -16.13 -2.17
C ASP A 234 10.16 -14.73 -2.04
N PHE A 235 10.47 -14.31 -0.81
CA PHE A 235 11.25 -13.08 -0.57
C PHE A 235 12.68 -13.24 -1.11
N ASP A 236 13.33 -12.19 -1.62
CA ASP A 236 14.64 -12.30 -2.29
C ASP A 236 15.74 -12.92 -1.40
N VAL A 237 15.85 -12.52 -0.13
CA VAL A 237 16.73 -13.17 0.89
C VAL A 237 16.44 -14.68 1.11
N ASP A 238 15.24 -15.15 0.83
CA ASP A 238 14.83 -16.56 0.96
C ASP A 238 14.77 -17.31 -0.37
N ARG A 239 14.97 -16.61 -1.50
CA ARG A 239 14.78 -17.12 -2.86
C ARG A 239 15.73 -18.26 -3.18
N ASN A 240 15.20 -19.35 -3.72
CA ASN A 240 16.02 -20.41 -4.30
C ASN A 240 16.72 -19.87 -5.56
N MET A 241 18.05 -19.77 -5.53
CA MET A 241 18.85 -19.23 -6.63
C MET A 241 19.35 -20.30 -7.62
N ASN A 242 19.05 -21.58 -7.38
CA ASN A 242 19.41 -22.69 -8.27
C ASN A 242 18.55 -22.68 -9.55
N ASP A 243 18.91 -23.53 -10.53
CA ASP A 243 18.22 -23.64 -11.82
C ASP A 243 16.71 -24.00 -11.68
N THR A 244 16.36 -24.75 -10.62
CA THR A 244 14.96 -25.11 -10.26
C THR A 244 14.30 -24.11 -9.30
N GLY A 245 14.86 -22.90 -9.19
CA GLY A 245 14.34 -21.82 -8.37
C GLY A 245 13.84 -20.65 -9.22
N ASP A 246 13.88 -19.45 -8.64
CA ASP A 246 13.22 -18.26 -9.19
C ASP A 246 14.22 -17.24 -9.76
N PRO A 247 13.90 -16.60 -10.90
CA PRO A 247 14.62 -15.42 -11.36
C PRO A 247 14.41 -14.23 -10.41
N SER A 248 15.42 -13.38 -10.25
CA SER A 248 15.29 -12.14 -9.48
C SER A 248 14.41 -11.11 -10.19
N LEU A 249 13.95 -10.09 -9.46
CA LEU A 249 13.20 -8.97 -10.04
C LEU A 249 14.00 -8.26 -11.16
N ALA A 250 15.31 -8.12 -11.00
CA ALA A 250 16.20 -7.56 -12.02
C ALA A 250 16.31 -8.49 -13.26
N GLU A 251 16.50 -9.80 -13.06
CA GLU A 251 16.56 -10.79 -14.15
C GLU A 251 15.26 -10.76 -14.98
N MET A 252 14.09 -10.83 -14.33
CA MET A 252 12.78 -10.73 -14.96
C MET A 252 12.62 -9.41 -15.74
N THR A 253 12.97 -8.29 -15.12
CA THR A 253 12.84 -6.95 -15.71
C THR A 253 13.66 -6.81 -17.00
N ILE A 254 14.91 -7.27 -17.01
CA ILE A 254 15.77 -7.17 -18.20
C ILE A 254 15.31 -8.11 -19.33
N LYS A 255 14.84 -9.33 -19.00
CA LYS A 255 14.28 -10.22 -20.02
C LYS A 255 13.01 -9.63 -20.63
N ALA A 256 12.15 -9.01 -19.83
CA ALA A 256 10.97 -8.29 -20.30
C ALA A 256 11.34 -7.13 -21.21
N LEU A 257 12.19 -6.21 -20.73
CA LEU A 257 12.69 -5.06 -21.47
C LEU A 257 13.23 -5.44 -22.86
N ARG A 258 14.11 -6.45 -22.93
CA ARG A 258 14.71 -6.93 -24.18
C ARG A 258 13.73 -7.56 -25.17
N ILE A 259 12.59 -8.09 -24.71
CA ILE A 259 11.50 -8.55 -25.59
C ILE A 259 10.68 -7.36 -26.10
N LEU A 260 10.37 -6.40 -25.23
CA LEU A 260 9.54 -5.23 -25.52
C LEU A 260 10.22 -4.23 -26.46
N ALA A 261 11.51 -3.97 -26.25
CA ALA A 261 12.32 -3.01 -27.01
C ALA A 261 12.46 -3.33 -28.50
N LYS A 262 12.03 -4.53 -28.95
CA LYS A 262 11.98 -4.90 -30.37
C LYS A 262 10.91 -4.14 -31.16
N ASN A 263 9.93 -3.53 -30.50
CA ASN A 263 8.90 -2.75 -31.15
C ASN A 263 9.39 -1.30 -31.39
N PRO A 264 9.55 -0.84 -32.65
CA PRO A 264 10.04 0.50 -32.95
C PRO A 264 9.08 1.63 -32.57
N LYS A 265 7.82 1.32 -32.20
CA LYS A 265 6.90 2.29 -31.58
C LYS A 265 7.21 2.53 -30.09
N GLY A 266 8.12 1.77 -29.51
CA GLY A 266 8.43 1.76 -28.08
C GLY A 266 7.51 0.84 -27.29
N TYR A 267 7.60 0.96 -25.96
CA TYR A 267 6.93 0.06 -25.02
C TYR A 267 6.46 0.79 -23.75
N PHE A 268 5.61 0.13 -22.97
CA PHE A 268 5.34 0.42 -21.57
C PHE A 268 5.65 -0.84 -20.75
N LEU A 269 6.42 -0.69 -19.67
CA LEU A 269 6.81 -1.77 -18.77
C LEU A 269 6.52 -1.34 -17.32
N PHE A 270 5.68 -2.09 -16.63
CA PHE A 270 5.45 -1.94 -15.19
C PHE A 270 6.25 -3.00 -14.42
N VAL A 271 6.91 -2.58 -13.33
CA VAL A 271 7.76 -3.42 -12.48
C VAL A 271 7.41 -3.17 -11.02
N GLU A 272 7.09 -4.23 -10.28
CA GLU A 272 6.61 -4.15 -8.89
C GLU A 272 7.46 -4.99 -7.93
N GLY A 273 8.13 -4.33 -6.99
CA GLY A 273 8.70 -4.94 -5.78
C GLY A 273 7.64 -5.21 -4.71
N GLY A 274 6.57 -5.94 -5.04
CA GLY A 274 5.36 -5.96 -4.21
C GLY A 274 5.49 -6.76 -2.91
N ARG A 275 6.48 -7.65 -2.75
CA ARG A 275 6.76 -8.29 -1.45
C ARG A 275 7.25 -7.29 -0.37
N ILE A 276 7.70 -6.07 -0.71
CA ILE A 276 8.01 -5.00 0.28
C ILE A 276 6.82 -4.79 1.22
N ASP A 277 5.61 -4.75 0.66
CA ASP A 277 4.36 -4.59 1.37
C ASP A 277 4.09 -5.74 2.35
N HIS A 278 4.16 -6.99 1.87
CA HIS A 278 3.92 -8.18 2.68
C HIS A 278 4.89 -8.27 3.87
N ALA A 279 6.17 -7.94 3.65
CA ALA A 279 7.15 -7.92 4.73
C ALA A 279 6.82 -6.88 5.81
N HIS A 280 6.39 -5.68 5.43
CA HIS A 280 5.91 -4.68 6.40
C HIS A 280 4.64 -5.12 7.13
N HIS A 281 3.67 -5.76 6.44
CA HIS A 281 2.49 -6.36 7.07
C HIS A 281 2.86 -7.37 8.17
N TYR A 282 3.93 -8.15 7.97
CA TYR A 282 4.45 -9.09 8.98
C TYR A 282 5.33 -8.43 10.06
N ASN A 283 5.42 -7.10 10.10
CA ASN A 283 6.43 -6.34 10.85
C ASN A 283 7.86 -6.88 10.67
N ASN A 284 8.20 -7.43 9.50
CA ASN A 284 9.54 -7.92 9.18
C ASN A 284 10.27 -6.87 8.35
N ALA A 285 10.90 -5.91 9.03
CA ALA A 285 11.65 -4.86 8.35
C ALA A 285 12.88 -5.41 7.60
N TYR A 286 13.47 -6.53 8.02
CA TYR A 286 14.62 -7.09 7.29
C TYR A 286 14.24 -7.41 5.84
N ARG A 287 13.21 -8.24 5.66
CA ARG A 287 12.69 -8.61 4.33
C ARG A 287 12.16 -7.41 3.56
N ALA A 288 11.53 -6.44 4.22
CA ALA A 288 10.99 -5.27 3.55
C ALA A 288 12.09 -4.36 2.95
N LEU A 289 13.20 -4.17 3.68
CA LEU A 289 14.34 -3.41 3.17
C LEU A 289 15.14 -4.21 2.13
N ASP A 290 15.25 -5.53 2.29
CA ASP A 290 15.89 -6.41 1.32
C ASP A 290 15.16 -6.39 -0.04
N GLU A 291 13.84 -6.55 -0.05
CA GLU A 291 13.00 -6.38 -1.25
C GLU A 291 13.11 -4.98 -1.86
N THR A 292 13.29 -3.94 -1.04
CA THR A 292 13.52 -2.57 -1.52
C THR A 292 14.85 -2.47 -2.27
N LEU A 293 15.88 -3.24 -1.87
CA LEU A 293 17.16 -3.32 -2.58
C LEU A 293 17.07 -4.21 -3.84
N ALA A 294 16.24 -5.25 -3.86
CA ALA A 294 15.97 -6.01 -5.08
C ALA A 294 15.25 -5.15 -6.15
N LEU A 295 14.36 -4.24 -5.74
CA LEU A 295 13.79 -3.21 -6.62
C LEU A 295 14.85 -2.18 -7.06
N GLU A 296 15.76 -1.79 -6.19
CA GLU A 296 16.88 -0.90 -6.54
C GLU A 296 17.79 -1.52 -7.60
N GLU A 297 18.13 -2.80 -7.47
CA GLU A 297 18.92 -3.54 -8.45
C GLU A 297 18.20 -3.59 -9.82
N ALA A 298 16.88 -3.82 -9.83
CA ALA A 298 16.10 -3.81 -11.07
C ALA A 298 16.12 -2.42 -11.75
N VAL A 299 16.00 -1.33 -10.98
CA VAL A 299 16.13 0.05 -11.49
C VAL A 299 17.54 0.31 -12.03
N GLN A 300 18.59 -0.07 -11.29
CA GLN A 300 19.97 0.04 -11.77
C GLN A 300 20.22 -0.76 -13.04
N ALA A 301 19.60 -1.92 -13.19
CA ALA A 301 19.74 -2.76 -14.38
C ALA A 301 19.08 -2.09 -15.60
N VAL A 302 17.85 -1.56 -15.45
CA VAL A 302 17.15 -0.84 -16.52
C VAL A 302 17.97 0.37 -16.99
N MET A 303 18.50 1.18 -16.07
CA MET A 303 19.33 2.35 -16.39
C MET A 303 20.61 2.03 -17.19
N LYS A 304 21.07 0.77 -17.21
CA LYS A 304 22.23 0.31 -17.99
C LYS A 304 21.85 -0.17 -19.40
N GLU A 305 20.57 -0.40 -19.67
CA GLU A 305 20.06 -1.03 -20.90
C GLU A 305 19.21 -0.08 -21.76
N VAL A 306 18.74 1.05 -21.23
CA VAL A 306 17.90 2.04 -21.93
C VAL A 306 18.63 3.34 -22.22
N ASP A 307 18.27 4.01 -23.32
CA ASP A 307 18.62 5.42 -23.50
C ASP A 307 17.60 6.31 -22.78
N LEU A 308 18.09 7.06 -21.79
CA LEU A 308 17.31 8.04 -21.02
C LEU A 308 16.95 9.30 -21.83
N SER A 309 17.46 9.47 -23.05
CA SER A 309 17.03 10.53 -23.97
C SER A 309 15.64 10.26 -24.55
N GLU A 310 15.23 8.98 -24.64
CA GLU A 310 13.93 8.53 -25.16
C GLU A 310 13.07 7.79 -24.13
N THR A 311 13.67 7.29 -23.04
CA THR A 311 12.97 6.52 -22.00
C THR A 311 12.67 7.35 -20.76
N LEU A 312 11.38 7.55 -20.44
CA LEU A 312 10.94 8.08 -19.15
C LEU A 312 10.87 6.94 -18.13
N LEU A 313 11.64 7.06 -17.05
CA LEU A 313 11.64 6.12 -15.93
C LEU A 313 11.08 6.82 -14.69
N VAL A 314 10.06 6.21 -14.06
CA VAL A 314 9.38 6.73 -12.86
C VAL A 314 9.40 5.65 -11.78
N VAL A 315 9.81 6.01 -10.56
CA VAL A 315 9.81 5.15 -9.37
C VAL A 315 8.95 5.81 -8.30
N THR A 316 8.01 5.07 -7.71
CA THR A 316 7.09 5.56 -6.69
C THR A 316 6.52 4.39 -5.88
N ALA A 317 5.56 4.68 -5.00
CA ALA A 317 4.74 3.68 -4.33
C ALA A 317 3.24 3.92 -4.54
N ASP A 318 2.47 2.87 -4.28
CA ASP A 318 1.02 2.89 -4.08
C ASP A 318 0.64 3.50 -2.71
N HIS A 319 1.34 3.10 -1.65
CA HIS A 319 1.19 3.66 -0.30
C HIS A 319 2.43 3.41 0.58
N SER A 320 2.39 3.97 1.79
CA SER A 320 3.41 3.76 2.82
C SER A 320 3.05 2.60 3.75
N HIS A 321 3.80 2.44 4.83
CA HIS A 321 3.56 1.52 5.94
C HIS A 321 3.82 2.22 7.27
N VAL A 322 3.24 1.72 8.36
CA VAL A 322 3.44 2.27 9.71
C VAL A 322 4.83 1.98 10.32
N LEU A 323 5.86 1.88 9.49
CA LEU A 323 7.27 1.76 9.88
C LEU A 323 7.78 3.12 10.36
N THR A 324 8.32 3.14 11.56
CA THR A 324 9.00 4.30 12.16
C THR A 324 10.51 4.04 12.25
N LEU A 325 11.29 5.07 11.92
CA LEU A 325 12.74 5.13 12.11
C LEU A 325 13.00 6.13 13.25
N GLY A 326 13.58 5.68 14.36
CA GLY A 326 13.73 6.48 15.57
C GLY A 326 14.96 6.12 16.41
N GLY A 327 14.91 6.48 17.69
CA GLY A 327 16.07 6.52 18.57
C GLY A 327 16.75 7.90 18.58
N LEU A 328 17.37 8.24 19.69
CA LEU A 328 18.10 9.50 19.92
C LEU A 328 19.55 9.28 20.40
N ALA A 329 19.95 8.03 20.70
CA ALA A 329 21.34 7.64 20.84
C ALA A 329 21.70 6.46 19.91
N THR A 330 21.07 6.45 18.73
CA THR A 330 21.49 5.74 17.52
C THR A 330 22.54 6.58 16.78
N HIS A 331 23.82 6.30 17.03
CA HIS A 331 24.92 7.05 16.41
C HIS A 331 25.04 6.80 14.90
N ARG A 332 25.72 7.68 14.18
CA ARG A 332 26.02 7.48 12.75
C ARG A 332 26.79 6.16 12.54
N GLY A 333 26.34 5.34 11.61
CA GLY A 333 26.84 3.98 11.40
C GLY A 333 26.24 2.92 12.32
N ASN A 334 25.23 3.25 13.13
CA ASN A 334 24.48 2.27 13.91
C ASN A 334 23.75 1.28 12.98
N PRO A 335 23.87 -0.05 13.18
CA PRO A 335 23.16 -1.03 12.37
C PRO A 335 21.66 -0.71 12.28
N ILE A 336 21.10 -0.64 11.07
CA ILE A 336 19.70 -0.22 10.87
C ILE A 336 18.69 -1.16 11.57
N PHE A 337 19.09 -2.41 11.80
CA PHE A 337 18.33 -3.42 12.55
C PHE A 337 18.72 -3.53 14.03
N GLY A 338 19.67 -2.70 14.50
CA GLY A 338 20.15 -2.67 15.87
C GLY A 338 19.28 -1.84 16.82
N THR A 339 19.61 -1.87 18.10
CA THR A 339 18.98 -1.08 19.16
C THR A 339 19.56 0.33 19.29
N ASP A 340 18.77 1.24 19.90
CA ASP A 340 19.32 2.45 20.48
C ASP A 340 20.30 2.08 21.63
N SER A 341 21.40 2.83 21.77
CA SER A 341 22.38 2.61 22.85
C SER A 341 21.84 2.95 24.25
N LYS A 342 20.75 3.74 24.31
CA LYS A 342 19.96 3.98 25.52
C LYS A 342 18.72 3.09 25.55
N VAL A 343 18.48 2.49 26.71
CA VAL A 343 17.21 1.81 26.99
C VAL A 343 16.06 2.81 27.12
N SER A 344 14.82 2.31 27.02
CA SER A 344 13.61 3.07 27.34
C SER A 344 13.64 3.53 28.80
N ASP A 345 13.28 4.79 29.03
CA ASP A 345 13.25 5.45 30.34
C ASP A 345 12.02 5.08 31.18
N VAL A 346 11.02 4.44 30.56
CA VAL A 346 9.79 3.96 31.22
C VAL A 346 9.90 2.52 31.70
N ASP A 347 10.37 1.60 30.86
CA ASP A 347 10.41 0.15 31.13
C ASP A 347 11.82 -0.42 31.35
N GLY A 348 12.86 0.42 31.25
CA GLY A 348 14.26 0.06 31.46
C GLY A 348 14.85 -0.89 30.41
N GLN A 349 14.13 -1.18 29.31
CA GLN A 349 14.48 -2.23 28.36
C GLN A 349 14.93 -1.67 27.00
N PRO A 350 15.84 -2.37 26.27
CA PRO A 350 16.26 -1.97 24.92
C PRO A 350 15.09 -1.90 23.92
N TYR A 351 15.23 -1.09 22.88
CA TYR A 351 14.28 -1.01 21.76
C TYR A 351 15.04 -0.79 20.44
N THR A 352 14.51 -1.31 19.34
CA THR A 352 15.13 -1.26 18.01
C THR A 352 14.99 0.12 17.36
N THR A 353 15.95 0.48 16.52
CA THR A 353 15.95 1.69 15.68
C THR A 353 14.72 1.76 14.77
N LEU A 354 14.29 0.58 14.28
CA LEU A 354 13.05 0.38 13.53
C LEU A 354 11.97 -0.22 14.43
N LEU A 355 10.79 0.38 14.41
CA LEU A 355 9.58 -0.05 15.11
C LEU A 355 8.36 0.12 14.20
N TYR A 356 7.24 -0.54 14.52
CA TYR A 356 5.97 -0.33 13.84
C TYR A 356 4.90 0.24 14.78
N SER A 357 3.98 1.07 14.28
CA SER A 357 2.86 1.55 15.10
C SER A 357 1.89 0.43 15.47
N ASN A 358 1.66 -0.52 14.56
CA ASN A 358 0.80 -1.68 14.78
C ASN A 358 1.25 -2.90 13.95
N GLY A 359 0.75 -4.09 14.31
CA GLY A 359 1.06 -5.35 13.61
C GLY A 359 1.31 -6.54 14.55
N PRO A 360 1.79 -7.67 14.00
CA PRO A 360 2.04 -8.91 14.77
C PRO A 360 3.21 -8.83 15.74
N GLY A 361 4.05 -7.80 15.68
CA GLY A 361 5.17 -7.58 16.61
C GLY A 361 4.78 -7.07 18.00
N TYR A 362 3.49 -6.90 18.27
CA TYR A 362 3.01 -6.54 19.61
C TYR A 362 3.02 -7.76 20.54
N THR A 363 3.61 -7.62 21.72
CA THR A 363 3.54 -8.63 22.79
C THR A 363 3.39 -7.99 24.16
N GLN A 364 2.77 -8.70 25.10
CA GLN A 364 2.78 -8.36 26.53
C GLN A 364 3.22 -9.58 27.36
N PRO A 365 4.34 -9.52 28.09
CA PRO A 365 5.32 -8.42 28.13
C PRO A 365 5.99 -8.19 26.76
N ARG A 366 6.61 -7.02 26.59
CA ARG A 366 7.26 -6.59 25.34
C ARG A 366 8.45 -7.51 25.02
N SER A 367 8.51 -8.00 23.78
CA SER A 367 9.63 -8.80 23.27
C SER A 367 10.85 -7.90 23.07
N ILE A 368 12.01 -8.35 23.55
CA ILE A 368 13.25 -7.58 23.51
C ILE A 368 14.16 -8.10 22.39
N LEU A 369 14.08 -7.42 21.25
CA LEU A 369 15.04 -7.58 20.15
C LEU A 369 16.25 -6.69 20.40
N ARG A 370 17.45 -7.27 20.36
CA ARG A 370 18.74 -6.55 20.46
C ARG A 370 19.34 -6.25 19.09
N GLU A 371 19.15 -7.17 18.16
CA GLU A 371 19.52 -7.05 16.76
C GLU A 371 18.50 -7.89 15.97
N ALA A 372 17.87 -7.30 14.95
CA ALA A 372 16.83 -7.96 14.20
C ALA A 372 17.41 -8.65 12.93
N GLY A 373 17.51 -9.98 12.98
CA GLY A 373 17.86 -10.80 11.82
C GLY A 373 16.68 -11.02 10.85
N LYS A 374 16.91 -11.79 9.77
CA LYS A 374 15.92 -11.98 8.69
C LYS A 374 14.55 -12.49 9.15
N ASP A 375 14.50 -13.30 10.21
CA ASP A 375 13.27 -13.88 10.77
C ASP A 375 12.70 -13.11 11.96
N SER A 376 13.25 -11.92 12.27
CA SER A 376 12.75 -11.08 13.35
C SER A 376 11.48 -10.32 12.97
N ILE A 377 10.59 -10.16 13.95
CA ILE A 377 9.35 -9.39 13.85
C ILE A 377 9.52 -8.17 14.76
N GLN A 378 9.81 -7.00 14.19
CA GLN A 378 10.05 -5.76 14.95
C GLN A 378 8.84 -5.40 15.82
N THR A 379 9.12 -4.89 17.02
CA THR A 379 8.09 -4.57 18.01
C THR A 379 7.05 -3.58 17.46
N ALA A 380 5.77 -3.84 17.78
CA ALA A 380 4.66 -2.98 17.41
C ALA A 380 3.90 -2.43 18.63
N GLY A 381 3.33 -1.22 18.50
CA GLY A 381 2.59 -0.54 19.57
C GLY A 381 1.16 -1.02 19.80
N VAL A 382 0.48 -1.53 18.76
CA VAL A 382 -0.92 -2.02 18.82
C VAL A 382 -1.03 -3.40 18.14
N PRO A 383 -1.70 -4.39 18.77
CA PRO A 383 -1.81 -5.74 18.21
C PRO A 383 -2.70 -5.79 16.98
N ARG A 384 -2.17 -6.36 15.89
CA ARG A 384 -2.90 -6.78 14.70
C ARG A 384 -2.30 -8.08 14.18
N ALA A 385 -3.07 -8.87 13.43
CA ALA A 385 -2.49 -10.01 12.70
C ALA A 385 -1.55 -9.54 11.57
N TRP A 386 -1.84 -8.36 11.00
CA TRP A 386 -1.04 -7.69 9.97
C TRP A 386 -1.00 -6.19 10.25
N ALA A 387 0.15 -5.56 10.07
CA ALA A 387 0.31 -4.12 10.14
C ALA A 387 -0.64 -3.40 9.16
N THR A 388 -1.02 -2.16 9.44
CA THR A 388 -1.72 -1.32 8.47
C THR A 388 -0.73 -0.62 7.55
N HIS A 389 -1.20 -0.22 6.37
CA HIS A 389 -0.48 0.75 5.54
C HIS A 389 -0.33 2.09 6.27
N GLY A 390 0.59 2.91 5.76
CA GLY A 390 0.75 4.33 6.12
C GLY A 390 0.02 5.20 5.11
N GLY A 391 -0.71 6.21 5.60
CA GLY A 391 -1.53 7.12 4.80
C GLY A 391 -0.85 8.45 4.47
N GLU A 392 0.44 8.60 4.75
CA GLU A 392 1.22 9.77 4.35
C GLU A 392 1.59 9.75 2.86
N ASP A 393 1.98 10.92 2.34
CA ASP A 393 2.44 11.08 0.97
C ASP A 393 3.69 10.22 0.70
N VAL A 394 3.73 9.61 -0.48
CA VAL A 394 4.85 8.79 -0.96
C VAL A 394 5.63 9.53 -2.04
N PRO A 395 6.96 9.35 -2.14
CA PRO A 395 7.75 10.07 -3.15
C PRO A 395 7.58 9.48 -4.54
N VAL A 396 7.66 10.35 -5.54
CA VAL A 396 7.76 10.04 -6.97
C VAL A 396 9.11 10.56 -7.45
N PHE A 397 9.98 9.66 -7.91
CA PHE A 397 11.25 10.00 -8.55
C PHE A 397 11.11 9.80 -10.05
N ALA A 398 11.60 10.72 -10.88
CA ALA A 398 11.59 10.54 -12.34
C ALA A 398 12.86 11.04 -13.04
N ILE A 399 13.22 10.35 -14.14
CA ILE A 399 14.32 10.70 -15.03
C ILE A 399 13.94 10.42 -16.49
N GLY A 400 14.48 11.19 -17.43
CA GLY A 400 14.19 11.08 -18.87
C GLY A 400 13.25 12.18 -19.40
N PRO A 401 12.59 11.98 -20.54
CA PRO A 401 11.80 13.00 -21.23
C PRO A 401 10.75 13.69 -20.34
N LEU A 402 10.84 15.01 -20.26
CA LEU A 402 9.95 15.90 -19.47
C LEU A 402 9.91 15.63 -17.95
N ALA A 403 10.76 14.75 -17.40
CA ALA A 403 10.69 14.33 -16.00
C ALA A 403 10.70 15.51 -15.01
N THR A 404 11.68 16.41 -15.15
CA THR A 404 11.84 17.60 -14.27
C THR A 404 10.73 18.64 -14.43
N THR A 405 10.00 18.61 -15.54
CA THR A 405 8.85 19.51 -15.79
C THR A 405 7.58 18.97 -15.18
N LEU A 406 7.37 17.65 -15.22
CA LEU A 406 6.11 17.01 -14.83
C LEU A 406 6.12 16.54 -13.37
N PHE A 407 7.25 16.06 -12.85
CA PHE A 407 7.33 15.47 -11.51
C PHE A 407 8.02 16.43 -10.54
N SER A 408 7.26 17.42 -10.05
CA SER A 408 7.69 18.34 -8.99
C SER A 408 6.56 18.70 -8.03
N GLY A 409 6.91 19.07 -6.78
CA GLY A 409 5.95 19.53 -5.77
C GLY A 409 5.12 18.41 -5.12
N SER A 410 3.91 18.74 -4.67
CA SER A 410 2.93 17.75 -4.19
C SER A 410 1.83 17.59 -5.23
N VAL A 411 1.58 16.35 -5.65
CA VAL A 411 0.62 15.94 -6.67
C VAL A 411 -0.45 15.04 -6.05
N ASP A 412 -1.57 14.86 -6.76
CA ASP A 412 -2.44 13.72 -6.47
C ASP A 412 -1.84 12.45 -7.08
N GLN A 413 -2.00 11.27 -6.46
CA GLN A 413 -1.50 10.03 -7.06
C GLN A 413 -2.08 9.75 -8.46
N SER A 414 -3.32 10.17 -8.73
CA SER A 414 -3.94 10.05 -10.06
C SER A 414 -3.30 10.91 -11.16
N TYR A 415 -2.46 11.88 -10.81
CA TYR A 415 -1.72 12.69 -11.80
C TYR A 415 -0.61 11.91 -12.52
N ILE A 416 0.01 10.93 -11.84
CA ILE A 416 1.18 10.19 -12.34
C ILE A 416 0.95 9.56 -13.73
N PRO A 417 -0.12 8.79 -13.98
CA PRO A 417 -0.36 8.20 -15.30
C PRO A 417 -0.73 9.25 -16.35
N HIS A 418 -1.36 10.37 -16.00
CA HIS A 418 -1.59 11.48 -16.94
C HIS A 418 -0.27 12.15 -17.35
N ALA A 419 0.66 12.33 -16.42
CA ALA A 419 2.01 12.83 -16.71
C ALA A 419 2.79 11.88 -17.62
N ILE A 420 2.74 10.56 -17.36
CA ILE A 420 3.34 9.53 -18.22
C ILE A 420 2.69 9.56 -19.61
N ALA A 421 1.36 9.60 -19.68
CA ALA A 421 0.62 9.66 -20.94
C ALA A 421 0.92 10.94 -21.75
N TYR A 422 1.08 12.08 -21.07
CA TYR A 422 1.51 13.32 -21.71
C TYR A 422 2.92 13.18 -22.29
N ALA A 423 3.88 12.70 -21.51
CA ALA A 423 5.27 12.53 -21.94
C ALA A 423 5.39 11.55 -23.12
N ALA A 424 4.75 10.37 -23.03
CA ALA A 424 4.82 9.31 -24.02
C ALA A 424 3.80 9.42 -25.17
N CYS A 425 2.98 10.49 -25.19
CA CYS A 425 1.90 10.72 -26.17
C CYS A 425 0.93 9.53 -26.27
N LEU A 426 0.28 9.22 -25.14
CA LEU A 426 -0.69 8.13 -25.00
C LEU A 426 -2.09 8.67 -24.68
N GLY A 427 -3.13 7.86 -24.94
CA GLY A 427 -4.51 8.17 -24.58
C GLY A 427 -4.97 9.53 -25.13
N HIS A 428 -5.52 10.39 -24.26
CA HIS A 428 -5.97 11.74 -24.62
C HIS A 428 -4.85 12.67 -25.12
N HIS A 429 -3.58 12.30 -24.97
CA HIS A 429 -2.42 13.08 -25.43
C HIS A 429 -1.75 12.51 -26.70
N ALA A 430 -2.34 11.49 -27.33
CA ALA A 430 -1.77 10.84 -28.52
C ALA A 430 -1.39 11.81 -29.66
N SER A 431 -2.25 12.79 -29.95
CA SER A 431 -2.03 13.78 -31.01
C SER A 431 -0.92 14.80 -30.72
N ARG A 432 -0.42 14.89 -29.46
CA ARG A 432 0.65 15.84 -29.08
C ARG A 432 1.94 15.60 -29.85
N CYS A 433 2.26 14.35 -30.15
CA CYS A 433 3.45 13.97 -30.92
C CYS A 433 3.20 13.88 -32.44
N SER A 434 1.97 14.16 -32.90
CA SER A 434 1.59 14.02 -34.33
C SER A 434 1.58 15.36 -35.09
N ARG A 435 1.88 16.48 -34.43
CA ARG A 435 1.92 17.80 -35.09
C ARG A 435 3.22 17.96 -35.90
N ASP A 436 3.06 18.20 -37.20
CA ASP A 436 4.18 18.47 -38.12
C ASP A 436 4.83 19.83 -37.77
N PRO A 437 6.16 20.02 -37.91
CA PRO A 437 6.82 21.28 -37.53
C PRO A 437 6.33 22.53 -38.27
N MET A 438 5.59 22.37 -39.38
CA MET A 438 5.04 23.44 -40.21
C MET A 438 3.81 24.15 -39.60
N ASP A 439 3.05 23.52 -38.70
CA ASP A 439 1.76 24.07 -38.21
C ASP A 439 1.91 25.13 -37.10
N ASN A 440 3.12 25.38 -36.61
CA ASN A 440 3.40 26.32 -35.51
C ASN A 440 3.17 27.81 -35.84
N ALA A 441 2.62 28.14 -37.02
CA ALA A 441 2.38 29.52 -37.44
C ALA A 441 1.03 30.10 -37.00
N ASN A 442 -0.02 29.29 -36.75
CA ASN A 442 -1.40 29.82 -36.65
C ASN A 442 -2.34 29.17 -35.60
N ALA A 443 -1.90 28.24 -34.76
CA ALA A 443 -2.78 27.54 -33.81
C ALA A 443 -2.97 28.30 -32.47
N SER A 444 -3.96 29.20 -32.43
CA SER A 444 -4.53 29.69 -31.17
C SER A 444 -5.50 28.64 -30.59
N ASP A 445 -4.98 27.69 -29.81
CA ASP A 445 -5.78 26.61 -29.21
C ASP A 445 -6.66 27.14 -28.05
N THR A 446 -7.85 27.64 -28.36
CA THR A 446 -8.93 27.82 -27.35
C THR A 446 -9.53 26.46 -27.01
N MET A 447 -9.14 25.87 -25.87
CA MET A 447 -9.76 24.64 -25.38
C MET A 447 -11.16 24.90 -24.83
N ASN A 448 -12.18 24.42 -25.56
CA ASN A 448 -13.54 24.26 -25.02
C ASN A 448 -13.58 23.09 -24.03
N ALA A 449 -13.27 23.37 -22.76
CA ALA A 449 -13.45 22.42 -21.67
C ALA A 449 -14.95 22.23 -21.37
N ALA A 450 -15.50 21.06 -21.68
CA ALA A 450 -16.78 20.64 -21.11
C ALA A 450 -16.59 20.35 -19.61
N PRO A 451 -17.45 20.86 -18.71
CA PRO A 451 -17.26 20.67 -17.27
C PRO A 451 -17.53 19.23 -16.86
N ILE A 452 -16.50 18.57 -16.29
CA ILE A 452 -16.63 17.25 -15.66
C ILE A 452 -17.32 17.44 -14.30
N SER A 453 -18.49 16.83 -14.12
CA SER A 453 -19.26 16.88 -12.88
C SER A 453 -18.87 15.73 -11.95
N CYS A 454 -18.13 16.01 -10.88
CA CYS A 454 -17.85 15.02 -9.83
C CYS A 454 -19.11 14.75 -8.98
N PRO A 455 -19.56 13.50 -8.82
CA PRO A 455 -20.63 13.17 -7.87
C PRO A 455 -20.14 13.26 -6.42
N SER A 456 -21.04 13.64 -5.50
CA SER A 456 -20.76 13.72 -4.07
C SER A 456 -20.69 12.32 -3.42
N ALA A 457 -19.62 12.05 -2.68
CA ALA A 457 -19.48 10.82 -1.90
C ALA A 457 -20.33 10.87 -0.62
N GLU A 458 -21.16 9.85 -0.41
CA GLU A 458 -21.77 9.55 0.90
C GLU A 458 -20.88 8.58 1.69
N PRO A 459 -20.68 8.79 3.01
CA PRO A 459 -19.80 7.95 3.81
C PRO A 459 -20.46 6.59 4.15
N ASN A 460 -19.86 5.49 3.72
CA ASN A 460 -20.20 4.15 4.18
C ASN A 460 -19.03 3.50 4.92
N SER A 461 -19.35 2.70 5.93
CA SER A 461 -18.37 2.09 6.83
C SER A 461 -17.60 0.93 6.15
N ALA A 462 -16.30 1.09 5.96
CA ALA A 462 -15.42 0.01 5.51
C ALA A 462 -15.37 -1.14 6.54
N ALA A 463 -15.55 -2.37 6.06
CA ALA A 463 -15.32 -3.60 6.82
C ALA A 463 -13.99 -4.23 6.35
N ILE A 464 -13.14 -4.63 7.29
CA ILE A 464 -11.81 -5.15 6.99
C ILE A 464 -11.89 -6.65 6.74
N SER A 465 -11.55 -7.12 5.53
CA SER A 465 -11.39 -8.54 5.23
C SER A 465 -9.93 -8.98 5.39
N SER A 466 -9.70 -10.20 5.90
CA SER A 466 -8.37 -10.72 6.29
C SER A 466 -7.68 -11.60 5.24
N ASP A 467 -8.29 -11.78 4.08
CA ASP A 467 -8.14 -13.02 3.32
C ASP A 467 -6.98 -13.08 2.31
N VAL A 468 -6.12 -12.05 2.25
CA VAL A 468 -4.88 -12.11 1.44
C VAL A 468 -3.83 -13.05 2.07
N MET A 469 -3.76 -13.09 3.41
CA MET A 469 -2.56 -13.53 4.14
C MET A 469 -2.70 -14.81 4.97
N ASN A 470 -3.88 -15.43 5.02
CA ASN A 470 -4.09 -16.66 5.81
C ASN A 470 -3.31 -17.89 5.29
N ASP A 471 -2.80 -17.85 4.06
CA ASP A 471 -2.16 -18.99 3.38
C ASP A 471 -0.67 -19.23 3.74
N GLU A 472 0.09 -18.23 4.21
CA GLU A 472 1.56 -18.38 4.46
C GLU A 472 1.91 -19.05 5.81
N ARG A 473 0.92 -19.38 6.67
CA ARG A 473 1.16 -19.97 8.02
C ARG A 473 1.78 -21.38 8.04
N ALA A 474 1.97 -22.04 6.89
CA ALA A 474 2.40 -23.43 6.82
C ALA A 474 3.90 -23.70 7.07
N ARG A 475 4.78 -22.68 7.03
CA ARG A 475 6.25 -22.89 7.03
C ARG A 475 6.98 -22.70 8.39
N ASN A 476 6.30 -22.44 9.51
CA ASN A 476 6.95 -22.24 10.83
C ASN A 476 6.36 -23.10 11.97
N PRO A 477 7.08 -24.10 12.50
CA PRO A 477 6.62 -24.91 13.63
C PRO A 477 6.91 -24.23 14.99
N VAL A 478 5.91 -23.59 15.59
CA VAL A 478 5.99 -23.11 16.97
C VAL A 478 5.70 -24.26 17.95
N THR A 479 6.58 -24.44 18.93
CA THR A 479 6.50 -25.48 19.95
C THR A 479 5.28 -25.28 20.87
N LYS A 480 4.50 -26.35 21.08
CA LYS A 480 3.33 -26.34 21.96
C LYS A 480 3.74 -26.35 23.44
N SER A 481 3.17 -25.44 24.23
CA SER A 481 2.94 -25.65 25.67
C SER A 481 1.43 -25.78 25.93
N ALA A 482 1.05 -26.54 26.95
CA ALA A 482 -0.32 -27.03 27.13
C ALA A 482 -1.11 -26.26 28.20
N ALA A 483 -2.42 -26.11 28.00
CA ALA A 483 -3.38 -25.73 29.04
C ALA A 483 -4.77 -26.37 28.78
N GLY A 484 -5.50 -26.68 29.85
CA GLY A 484 -6.68 -27.54 29.87
C GLY A 484 -8.05 -26.88 29.57
N PRO A 485 -9.16 -27.63 29.76
CA PRO A 485 -10.40 -27.43 29.01
C PRO A 485 -11.45 -26.51 29.68
N ARG A 486 -12.31 -25.90 28.85
CA ARG A 486 -13.57 -25.25 29.27
C ARG A 486 -14.74 -26.25 29.19
N HIS A 487 -15.69 -26.15 30.12
CA HIS A 487 -17.03 -26.76 29.99
C HIS A 487 -18.11 -25.69 29.75
N ARG A 488 -19.05 -26.00 28.85
CA ARG A 488 -20.33 -25.28 28.62
C ARG A 488 -21.48 -26.09 29.25
N ASN A 489 -22.63 -25.44 29.53
CA ASN A 489 -23.96 -26.04 29.38
C ASN A 489 -25.10 -25.00 29.32
N HIS A 490 -25.72 -24.88 28.14
CA HIS A 490 -27.16 -24.82 27.78
C HIS A 490 -28.25 -24.34 28.79
N VAL A 491 -29.09 -23.31 28.47
CA VAL A 491 -30.40 -23.29 27.69
C VAL A 491 -31.64 -23.26 28.65
N PRO A 492 -32.88 -22.76 28.37
CA PRO A 492 -33.55 -22.40 27.07
C PRO A 492 -34.37 -21.06 26.94
N ASN A 493 -34.73 -20.76 25.67
CA ASN A 493 -35.99 -20.21 25.09
C ASN A 493 -36.65 -18.85 25.50
N GLY A 494 -37.06 -18.06 24.48
CA GLY A 494 -38.42 -17.48 24.46
C GLY A 494 -38.75 -16.20 23.64
N VAL A 495 -39.43 -16.38 22.50
CA VAL A 495 -40.51 -15.52 21.92
C VAL A 495 -40.15 -14.28 21.05
N GLU A 496 -41.09 -13.96 20.15
CA GLU A 496 -41.03 -13.18 18.89
C GLU A 496 -41.37 -11.67 19.04
N GLY A 497 -41.10 -10.88 17.98
CA GLY A 497 -41.65 -9.53 17.81
C GLY A 497 -41.14 -8.80 16.56
N GLY A 498 -42.00 -8.61 15.54
CA GLY A 498 -41.69 -7.84 14.33
C GLY A 498 -42.19 -6.39 14.38
N VAL A 499 -41.62 -5.49 13.55
CA VAL A 499 -42.00 -4.07 13.49
C VAL A 499 -42.12 -3.58 12.04
N TYR A 500 -43.20 -2.87 11.74
CA TYR A 500 -43.49 -2.21 10.46
C TYR A 500 -42.80 -0.84 10.36
N CYS A 501 -42.49 -0.38 9.13
CA CYS A 501 -42.09 1.00 8.85
C CYS A 501 -43.18 1.74 8.08
N MET A 502 -43.44 3.00 8.45
CA MET A 502 -44.24 3.97 7.70
C MET A 502 -43.37 5.19 7.29
N PRO A 503 -43.62 5.83 6.15
CA PRO A 503 -42.82 6.95 5.66
C PRO A 503 -43.26 8.30 6.25
N ILE A 504 -42.31 9.22 6.41
CA ILE A 504 -42.56 10.65 6.68
C ILE A 504 -42.04 11.47 5.49
N GLY A 505 -42.83 12.45 5.04
CA GLY A 505 -42.73 13.04 3.71
C GLY A 505 -41.77 14.23 3.53
N HIS A 506 -41.64 14.62 2.25
CA HIS A 506 -40.82 15.73 1.76
C HIS A 506 -41.20 17.10 2.33
N LEU A 507 -40.18 17.96 2.46
CA LEU A 507 -40.32 19.42 2.44
C LEU A 507 -39.23 20.02 1.53
N SER A 508 -39.65 20.70 0.45
CA SER A 508 -38.76 21.33 -0.52
C SER A 508 -38.66 22.83 -0.29
N TRP A 509 -37.46 23.39 -0.45
CA TRP A 509 -37.26 24.84 -0.49
C TRP A 509 -36.77 25.25 -1.89
N LYS A 510 -37.52 26.15 -2.53
CA LYS A 510 -37.12 26.79 -3.80
C LYS A 510 -36.26 28.01 -3.49
N PHE A 511 -35.05 28.07 -4.04
CA PHE A 511 -34.37 29.35 -4.25
C PHE A 511 -34.80 29.92 -5.60
N ARG A 512 -35.09 31.23 -5.63
CA ARG A 512 -35.39 31.99 -6.85
C ARG A 512 -34.40 33.15 -6.95
N HIS A 513 -33.69 33.25 -8.06
CA HIS A 513 -32.89 34.43 -8.39
C HIS A 513 -33.78 35.51 -8.98
N GLU A 514 -33.58 36.76 -8.56
CA GLU A 514 -33.97 37.97 -9.31
C GLU A 514 -32.81 38.99 -9.23
N ARG A 515 -32.59 39.76 -10.30
CA ARG A 515 -31.52 40.77 -10.46
C ARG A 515 -32.14 42.14 -10.76
N SER A 516 -31.68 43.18 -10.07
CA SER A 516 -31.54 44.57 -10.53
C SER A 516 -30.90 45.38 -9.37
N ALA A 517 -29.85 46.21 -9.51
CA ALA A 517 -29.49 47.24 -10.50
C ALA A 517 -30.24 48.57 -10.28
N GLY A 518 -29.51 49.61 -9.84
CA GLY A 518 -30.01 50.98 -9.65
C GLY A 518 -29.13 51.79 -8.68
N GLU A 519 -28.45 52.83 -9.19
CA GLU A 519 -27.49 53.70 -8.47
C GLU A 519 -28.17 54.84 -7.71
N PHE A 520 -27.47 55.49 -6.75
CA PHE A 520 -27.18 56.94 -6.77
C PHE A 520 -26.27 57.38 -5.60
N ASP A 521 -25.42 58.38 -5.86
CA ASP A 521 -24.41 58.95 -4.94
C ASP A 521 -24.96 59.80 -3.77
N ILE A 522 -24.13 60.05 -2.75
CA ILE A 522 -23.61 61.40 -2.39
C ILE A 522 -22.57 61.34 -1.25
N LEU A 523 -21.61 62.27 -1.31
CA LEU A 523 -20.46 62.48 -0.41
C LEU A 523 -20.82 62.75 1.07
N LEU A 524 -19.88 62.41 1.96
CA LEU A 524 -19.40 63.37 2.97
C LEU A 524 -17.93 63.09 3.36
N LEU A 525 -17.22 64.14 3.80
CA LEU A 525 -15.76 64.24 3.91
C LEU A 525 -15.32 64.51 5.37
N GLU A 526 -14.00 64.63 5.56
CA GLU A 526 -13.25 65.12 6.75
C GLU A 526 -12.83 64.08 7.82
N LEU A 527 -11.50 63.83 7.98
CA LEU A 527 -10.49 64.48 8.88
C LEU A 527 -10.45 63.84 10.29
N ALA A 528 -9.35 63.77 11.07
CA ALA A 528 -7.89 63.74 10.85
C ALA A 528 -7.19 63.48 12.23
N TYR A 529 -5.83 63.45 12.28
CA TYR A 529 -4.97 63.55 13.49
C TYR A 529 -4.94 62.32 14.45
N ASP A 530 -3.87 61.97 15.18
CA ASP A 530 -2.54 62.63 15.36
C ASP A 530 -1.37 61.63 15.66
N ARG A 531 -0.13 62.15 15.72
CA ARG A 531 1.13 61.49 16.16
C ARG A 531 1.45 61.78 17.65
N LEU A 532 2.58 61.23 18.11
CA LEU A 532 3.42 61.49 19.32
C LEU A 532 3.44 60.27 20.29
N PHE A 533 4.55 59.86 20.91
CA PHE A 533 5.88 60.50 21.11
C PHE A 533 7.02 59.44 21.04
N SER A 534 8.27 59.85 20.80
CA SER A 534 9.46 59.00 20.67
C SER A 534 10.58 59.31 21.68
N SER A 535 11.22 58.30 22.28
CA SER A 535 12.58 58.31 22.89
C SER A 535 12.88 56.96 23.60
N LEU A 536 14.10 56.42 23.73
CA LEU A 536 15.44 56.87 23.29
C LEU A 536 16.41 55.67 23.06
N CYS A 537 17.41 55.87 22.18
CA CYS A 537 18.75 55.25 22.10
C CYS A 537 18.97 53.71 22.00
N SER A 538 19.46 53.31 20.83
CA SER A 538 20.43 52.21 20.64
C SER A 538 21.87 52.69 20.92
N TRP A 539 22.80 51.77 21.23
CA TRP A 539 24.23 51.96 20.94
C TRP A 539 24.84 50.64 20.40
N LEU A 540 25.60 50.75 19.31
CA LEU A 540 26.37 49.66 18.68
C LEU A 540 27.84 49.81 19.06
N ALA A 541 28.54 48.69 19.30
CA ALA A 541 29.99 48.60 19.15
C ALA A 541 30.37 47.18 18.70
N PHE A 542 31.37 47.09 17.83
CA PHE A 542 31.72 45.90 17.04
C PHE A 542 33.07 45.31 17.49
N TYR A 543 33.31 44.06 17.07
CA TYR A 543 34.63 43.45 16.79
C TYR A 543 35.46 42.86 17.97
N PRO A 544 36.44 41.96 17.70
CA PRO A 544 36.38 40.58 18.22
C PRO A 544 37.61 40.20 19.09
N GLN A 545 37.74 38.93 19.49
CA GLN A 545 38.92 38.06 19.24
C GLN A 545 38.71 36.63 19.82
N ARG A 546 39.14 35.60 19.08
CA ARG A 546 39.65 34.29 19.57
C ARG A 546 41.20 34.41 19.58
N PRO A 547 42.03 33.60 20.30
CA PRO A 547 41.91 32.12 20.41
C PRO A 547 42.45 31.43 21.70
N HIS A 548 42.49 30.09 21.64
CA HIS A 548 43.29 29.11 22.43
C HIS A 548 42.76 28.49 23.75
N HIS A 549 42.72 27.15 23.73
CA HIS A 549 42.86 26.18 24.84
C HIS A 549 44.35 26.10 25.32
N PRO A 550 44.75 25.41 26.42
CA PRO A 550 44.06 24.30 27.13
C PRO A 550 44.15 24.29 28.69
N ALA A 551 43.63 23.19 29.27
CA ALA A 551 44.08 22.48 30.49
C ALA A 551 43.39 22.68 31.87
N VAL A 552 42.73 21.59 32.32
CA VAL A 552 42.94 20.82 33.59
C VAL A 552 42.44 21.35 34.97
N ALA A 553 41.87 20.39 35.72
CA ALA A 553 41.67 20.27 37.19
C ALA A 553 40.44 20.87 37.91
N GLU A 554 39.60 19.96 38.40
CA GLU A 554 39.00 19.84 39.74
C GLU A 554 38.83 21.11 40.63
N ASN A 555 37.59 21.38 41.07
CA ASN A 555 37.22 20.98 42.44
C ASN A 555 35.71 20.93 42.75
N ASN A 556 35.41 20.25 43.86
CA ASN A 556 34.06 19.98 44.37
C ASN A 556 33.36 21.22 44.95
N LEU A 557 32.03 21.25 44.87
CA LEU A 557 31.20 21.90 45.89
C LEU A 557 29.86 21.17 46.07
N ASN A 558 29.75 20.41 47.16
CA ASN A 558 28.51 19.78 47.62
C ASN A 558 27.57 20.84 48.19
N LEU A 559 26.28 20.77 47.82
CA LEU A 559 25.18 21.40 48.57
C LEU A 559 24.03 20.41 48.70
N GLN A 560 23.97 19.71 49.84
CA GLN A 560 22.81 18.91 50.22
C GLN A 560 21.73 19.83 50.81
N CYS A 561 20.49 19.65 50.38
CA CYS A 561 19.31 19.98 51.18
C CYS A 561 18.31 18.82 51.11
N LYS A 562 18.08 18.17 52.24
CA LYS A 562 17.00 17.19 52.41
C LYS A 562 15.67 17.92 52.55
N ALA A 563 14.64 17.46 51.85
CA ALA A 563 13.25 17.75 52.19
C ALA A 563 12.47 16.44 52.21
N VAL A 564 11.84 16.14 53.35
CA VAL A 564 10.95 15.00 53.56
C VAL A 564 9.52 15.48 53.29
N ILE A 565 8.77 14.79 52.43
CA ILE A 565 7.32 15.00 52.29
C ILE A 565 6.61 13.65 52.20
N SER A 566 5.63 13.45 53.08
CA SER A 566 4.51 12.52 52.93
C SER A 566 3.19 13.32 53.07
N PRO A 567 2.01 12.74 52.85
CA PRO A 567 0.92 13.43 52.13
C PRO A 567 -0.01 14.32 52.97
N ASP A 568 -1.06 14.81 52.28
CA ASP A 568 -2.25 15.51 52.76
C ASP A 568 -2.15 17.04 52.94
N ARG A 569 -2.66 17.80 51.94
CA ARG A 569 -3.98 18.46 52.06
C ARG A 569 -4.48 19.10 50.76
N ILE A 570 -5.81 19.13 50.66
CA ILE A 570 -6.59 19.73 49.58
C ILE A 570 -6.61 21.26 49.73
N ALA A 571 -6.45 21.97 48.61
CA ALA A 571 -6.92 23.35 48.46
C ALA A 571 -7.55 23.51 47.07
N VAL A 572 -8.77 24.04 47.03
CA VAL A 572 -9.55 24.28 45.80
C VAL A 572 -9.47 25.76 45.44
N TYR A 573 -9.25 26.07 44.17
CA TYR A 573 -9.62 27.35 43.58
C TYR A 573 -10.18 27.14 42.17
N ASP A 574 -11.30 27.80 41.87
CA ASP A 574 -12.07 27.74 40.62
C ASP A 574 -12.16 29.15 40.03
N SER A 575 -12.01 29.28 38.71
CA SER A 575 -12.48 30.45 37.96
C SER A 575 -12.72 30.10 36.47
N ARG A 576 -13.99 29.88 36.13
CA ARG A 576 -14.53 29.75 34.75
C ARG A 576 -14.46 31.10 34.00
N SER A 577 -14.38 31.18 32.67
CA SER A 577 -15.45 31.00 31.66
C SER A 577 -14.84 31.32 30.26
N ALA A 578 -15.36 31.01 29.07
CA ALA A 578 -16.70 30.71 28.53
C ALA A 578 -16.58 29.62 27.41
N LEU A 579 -17.55 28.71 27.12
CA LEU A 579 -18.99 28.82 26.75
C LEU A 579 -19.23 29.45 25.36
N PHE A 580 -20.16 28.99 24.51
CA PHE A 580 -21.31 28.06 24.61
C PHE A 580 -21.23 26.95 23.52
N SER A 581 -22.07 25.91 23.36
CA SER A 581 -23.37 25.48 23.92
C SER A 581 -23.53 23.93 23.77
N PHE A 582 -24.72 23.30 23.90
CA PHE A 582 -25.46 22.92 25.13
C PHE A 582 -26.79 22.21 24.76
N VAL A 583 -27.01 20.95 25.18
CA VAL A 583 -28.37 20.38 25.39
C VAL A 583 -28.37 19.59 26.71
N LEU A 584 -29.46 19.70 27.47
CA LEU A 584 -29.59 19.21 28.85
C LEU A 584 -30.46 17.96 28.96
N PHE A 585 -30.12 17.06 29.90
CA PHE A 585 -31.12 16.47 30.80
C PHE A 585 -30.48 16.05 32.13
N ASN A 586 -31.23 16.19 33.23
CA ASN A 586 -30.79 15.86 34.59
C ASN A 586 -31.90 15.10 35.33
N SER A 587 -31.58 13.93 35.88
CA SER A 587 -32.38 13.29 36.92
C SER A 587 -31.52 12.33 37.73
N ARG A 588 -31.52 12.48 39.06
CA ARG A 588 -30.75 11.65 40.00
C ARG A 588 -31.53 10.38 40.38
N ARG A 589 -30.84 9.25 40.52
CA ARG A 589 -30.97 8.34 41.68
C ARG A 589 -29.79 7.36 41.78
N ARG A 590 -29.33 7.10 43.01
CA ARG A 590 -28.26 6.13 43.36
C ARG A 590 -28.88 4.77 43.72
N LYS A 591 -28.20 3.66 43.38
CA LYS A 591 -27.75 2.60 44.33
C LYS A 591 -27.04 1.42 43.64
N PHE A 592 -25.79 1.17 44.06
CA PHE A 592 -25.18 -0.13 44.39
C PHE A 592 -25.61 -1.45 43.68
N ILE A 593 -24.67 -2.11 42.96
CA ILE A 593 -24.03 -3.42 43.32
C ILE A 593 -23.06 -3.90 42.20
N TYR A 594 -22.12 -4.79 42.57
CA TYR A 594 -21.02 -5.39 41.78
C TYR A 594 -21.44 -6.35 40.64
N SER A 595 -20.53 -6.52 39.65
CA SER A 595 -20.28 -7.73 38.80
C SER A 595 -21.42 -8.28 37.91
N ALA A 596 -21.18 -8.88 36.72
CA ALA A 596 -20.00 -9.12 35.89
C ALA A 596 -20.44 -9.60 34.46
N LEU A 597 -19.45 -10.03 33.66
CA LEU A 597 -19.47 -10.96 32.52
C LEU A 597 -19.40 -10.46 31.07
N GLU A 598 -18.69 -11.29 30.30
CA GLU A 598 -18.31 -11.17 28.90
C GLU A 598 -19.34 -11.84 27.95
N ILE A 599 -19.52 -11.21 26.79
CA ILE A 599 -19.52 -11.81 25.44
C ILE A 599 -20.40 -13.08 25.19
N TYR A 600 -21.48 -12.84 24.46
CA TYR A 600 -22.19 -13.75 23.55
C TYR A 600 -22.08 -13.13 22.14
N GLU A 601 -21.95 -13.82 21.01
CA GLU A 601 -21.53 -15.19 20.69
C GLU A 601 -20.99 -15.16 19.24
N GLN A 602 -20.09 -16.08 18.86
CA GLN A 602 -19.80 -16.35 17.45
C GLN A 602 -20.51 -17.64 17.00
N CYS A 603 -21.22 -17.51 15.87
CA CYS A 603 -21.47 -18.54 14.87
C CYS A 603 -22.13 -19.87 15.32
N LEU A 604 -23.43 -19.93 15.05
CA LEU A 604 -24.02 -21.03 14.26
C LEU A 604 -23.00 -21.59 13.23
N TYR A 605 -22.84 -22.91 13.12
CA TYR A 605 -23.06 -23.66 11.86
C TYR A 605 -22.75 -25.17 12.01
N HIS A 606 -23.83 -25.95 11.96
CA HIS A 606 -23.96 -27.34 11.48
C HIS A 606 -23.52 -28.58 12.31
N PRO A 607 -24.26 -29.72 12.18
CA PRO A 607 -24.11 -30.92 13.00
C PRO A 607 -23.53 -32.13 12.24
N LEU A 608 -23.49 -33.29 12.94
CA LEU A 608 -23.14 -34.66 12.49
C LEU A 608 -21.72 -35.19 12.81
N ARG A 609 -21.48 -35.50 14.09
CA ARG A 609 -20.98 -36.84 14.49
C ARG A 609 -21.15 -37.09 15.99
N ALA A 610 -22.33 -37.58 16.36
CA ALA A 610 -22.49 -38.30 17.63
C ALA A 610 -21.88 -39.72 17.53
N LYS A 611 -21.75 -40.38 18.69
CA LYS A 611 -21.61 -41.84 18.85
C LYS A 611 -20.20 -42.46 18.74
N ARG A 612 -19.27 -41.94 19.54
CA ARG A 612 -18.31 -42.70 20.40
C ARG A 612 -17.84 -41.75 21.52
N ILE A 613 -17.36 -42.28 22.64
CA ILE A 613 -17.08 -41.54 23.89
C ILE A 613 -18.38 -41.11 24.63
N LEU A 614 -19.22 -42.09 24.97
CA LEU A 614 -20.18 -42.00 26.07
C LEU A 614 -20.24 -43.36 26.79
N GLU A 615 -19.06 -43.90 27.11
CA GLU A 615 -18.90 -45.25 27.69
C GLU A 615 -17.60 -45.42 28.52
N LEU A 616 -16.93 -44.31 28.87
CA LEU A 616 -15.80 -44.29 29.81
C LEU A 616 -15.99 -43.11 30.77
N PHE A 617 -15.58 -43.29 32.02
CA PHE A 617 -15.79 -42.37 33.17
C PHE A 617 -17.21 -42.32 33.74
N TYR A 618 -17.79 -43.50 33.94
CA TYR A 618 -18.37 -43.79 35.25
C TYR A 618 -17.26 -44.31 36.18
N ASP A 619 -17.37 -43.96 37.46
CA ASP A 619 -16.62 -44.48 38.63
C ASP A 619 -15.35 -43.74 39.15
N ARG A 620 -15.27 -43.75 40.49
CA ARG A 620 -14.20 -43.32 41.43
C ARG A 620 -14.03 -41.84 41.80
N LYS A 621 -14.76 -41.50 42.88
CA LYS A 621 -14.34 -40.58 43.95
C LYS A 621 -13.11 -41.11 44.73
N ARG A 622 -12.54 -40.22 45.57
CA ARG A 622 -11.43 -40.37 46.54
C ARG A 622 -10.04 -40.19 45.90
N GLU A 623 -9.13 -39.41 46.46
CA GLU A 623 -9.08 -38.71 47.77
C GLU A 623 -9.02 -37.18 47.65
#